data_AF-A0A553PZL9-F1
#
_entry.id   AF-A0A553PZL9-F1
#
_cell.length_a   1.000
_cell.length_b   1.000
_cell.length_c   1.000
_cell.angle_alpha   90.00
_cell.angle_beta   90.00
_cell.angle_gamma   90.00
#
_symmetry.space_group_name_H-M   'P 1'
#
loop_
_entity.id
_entity.type
_entity.pdbx_description
1 polymer ?
#
loop_
_entity_poly.entity_id
_entity_poly.type
_entity_poly.pdbx_seq_one_letter_code
_entity_poly.pdbx_strand_id
1 'polypeptide(L)'
;MVIPQLVFIWIAFLPISEEEECQLSIVTKLKEEIRILNNKLLIGEWRVLHLRNHRRFRLVPNLEPSHEYKTNFSEPSPTLPSNGGSLLVYDKDCSELYDRLKPSSGFYRIKPKQSLEPFLVYCDMEDGGGWTVIQKRINGKIDFNRNWEDYKSGFGNFQSSKDEFWLGNDHSHILLSDGDNVVKIDLMDWNGVKSYAFYENFRVSDENDNYRLHYGMYSGQAGDALSGGSNMVEQWSASHNGMQFSTQDKDHDRYLQGSCALENKGGWWYNRCHAANLNGRYYRGGEYKANYDNGVVWGTWKGLWYSLRRTAMKLRPSSYMENTGSGGGPTLD
;
A
#
# COMPACT_ATOMS: atom_id res chain seq x y z
N MET A 1 -14.06 64.77 -39.60
CA MET A 1 -13.31 63.51 -39.64
C MET A 1 -13.95 62.58 -38.62
N VAL A 2 -14.53 61.47 -39.07
CA VAL A 2 -15.33 60.52 -38.26
C VAL A 2 -14.40 59.46 -37.67
N ILE A 3 -14.52 59.14 -36.38
CA ILE A 3 -14.14 57.85 -35.79
C ILE A 3 -15.23 57.48 -34.76
N PRO A 4 -15.85 56.28 -34.84
CA PRO A 4 -16.88 55.86 -33.89
C PRO A 4 -16.25 55.22 -32.64
N GLN A 5 -16.79 55.53 -31.46
CA GLN A 5 -16.43 54.83 -30.23
C GLN A 5 -17.14 53.47 -30.16
N LEU A 6 -16.35 52.40 -30.00
CA LEU A 6 -16.79 51.05 -29.68
C LEU A 6 -17.35 51.00 -28.25
N VAL A 7 -18.58 50.51 -28.10
CA VAL A 7 -19.18 50.18 -26.80
C VAL A 7 -18.74 48.76 -26.43
N PHE A 8 -17.95 48.62 -25.36
CA PHE A 8 -17.69 47.33 -24.72
C PHE A 8 -18.74 47.08 -23.65
N ILE A 9 -19.59 46.06 -23.84
CA ILE A 9 -20.50 45.55 -22.82
C ILE A 9 -19.70 44.58 -21.94
N TRP A 10 -19.46 44.97 -20.68
CA TRP A 10 -19.00 44.05 -19.65
C TRP A 10 -20.20 43.34 -19.03
N ILE A 11 -20.31 42.02 -19.24
CA ILE A 11 -21.21 41.18 -18.44
C ILE A 11 -20.51 40.94 -17.10
N ALA A 12 -20.98 41.60 -16.05
CA ALA A 12 -20.52 41.34 -14.69
C ALA A 12 -21.08 39.98 -14.23
N PHE A 13 -20.20 39.02 -13.95
CA PHE A 13 -20.57 37.86 -13.13
C PHE A 13 -20.79 38.35 -11.69
N LEU A 14 -22.01 38.18 -11.18
CA LEU A 14 -22.32 38.45 -9.78
C LEU A 14 -21.60 37.42 -8.89
N PRO A 15 -20.95 37.85 -7.79
CA PRO A 15 -20.35 36.93 -6.83
C PRO A 15 -21.43 36.19 -6.04
N ILE A 16 -21.20 34.90 -5.79
CA ILE A 16 -22.03 34.04 -4.94
C ILE A 16 -22.00 34.61 -3.51
N SER A 17 -23.15 34.62 -2.83
CA SER A 17 -23.27 35.22 -1.49
C SER A 17 -22.57 34.36 -0.42
N GLU A 18 -22.00 35.00 0.61
CA GLU A 18 -21.28 34.32 1.73
C GLU A 18 -22.14 33.25 2.42
N GLU A 19 -23.47 33.38 2.35
CA GLU A 19 -24.43 32.44 2.93
C GLU A 19 -24.51 31.12 2.15
N GLU A 20 -24.42 31.17 0.82
CA GLU A 20 -24.43 30.00 -0.06
C GLU A 20 -23.11 29.22 0.00
N GLU A 21 -21.98 29.91 0.18
CA GLU A 21 -20.65 29.31 0.34
C GLU A 21 -20.54 28.55 1.68
N CYS A 22 -21.14 29.09 2.76
CA CYS A 22 -21.25 28.42 4.05
C CYS A 22 -22.11 27.15 3.98
N GLN A 23 -23.26 27.20 3.30
CA GLN A 23 -24.14 26.05 3.11
C GLN A 23 -23.47 24.93 2.29
N LEU A 24 -22.76 25.28 1.22
CA LEU A 24 -22.01 24.30 0.41
C LEU A 24 -20.89 23.64 1.23
N SER A 25 -20.19 24.41 2.06
CA SER A 25 -19.14 23.89 2.96
C SER A 25 -19.70 22.89 3.98
N ILE A 26 -20.86 23.20 4.59
CA ILE A 26 -21.53 22.31 5.56
C ILE A 26 -22.01 21.02 4.89
N VAL A 27 -22.64 21.12 3.71
CA VAL A 27 -23.09 19.94 2.95
C VAL A 27 -21.91 19.05 2.56
N THR A 28 -20.76 19.64 2.20
CA THR A 28 -19.56 18.88 1.83
C THR A 28 -18.96 18.16 3.04
N LYS A 29 -18.91 18.82 4.20
CA LYS A 29 -18.49 18.20 5.47
C LYS A 29 -19.41 17.07 5.89
N LEU A 30 -20.73 17.27 5.80
CA LEU A 30 -21.72 16.24 6.13
C LEU A 30 -21.64 15.03 5.18
N LYS A 31 -21.42 15.25 3.88
CA LYS A 31 -21.19 14.17 2.92
C LYS A 31 -19.94 13.36 3.27
N GLU A 32 -18.87 14.03 3.68
CA GLU A 32 -17.64 13.36 4.10
C GLU A 32 -17.83 12.59 5.41
N GLU A 33 -18.57 13.13 6.38
CA GLU A 33 -18.90 12.42 7.62
C GLU A 33 -19.79 11.19 7.37
N ILE A 34 -20.81 11.32 6.52
CA ILE A 34 -21.67 10.18 6.12
C ILE A 34 -20.83 9.11 5.42
N ARG A 35 -19.89 9.52 4.55
CA ARG A 35 -18.97 8.60 3.88
C ARG A 35 -18.08 7.86 4.87
N ILE A 36 -17.51 8.57 5.85
CA ILE A 36 -16.69 7.97 6.92
C ILE A 36 -17.52 6.99 7.76
N LEU A 37 -18.76 7.35 8.11
CA LEU A 37 -19.66 6.49 8.87
C LEU A 37 -20.03 5.22 8.09
N ASN A 38 -20.30 5.33 6.79
CA ASN A 38 -20.54 4.17 5.93
C ASN A 38 -19.34 3.24 5.86
N ASN A 39 -18.13 3.78 5.76
CA ASN A 39 -16.90 2.98 5.79
C ASN A 39 -16.71 2.28 7.14
N LYS A 40 -16.99 2.97 8.26
CA LYS A 40 -16.95 2.37 9.60
C LYS A 40 -17.99 1.25 9.76
N LEU A 41 -19.18 1.44 9.20
CA LEU A 41 -20.25 0.44 9.19
C LEU A 41 -19.79 -0.80 8.41
N LEU A 42 -19.29 -0.63 7.19
CA LEU A 42 -18.81 -1.71 6.33
C LEU A 42 -17.68 -2.53 7.01
N ILE A 43 -16.72 -1.84 7.62
CA ILE A 43 -15.63 -2.50 8.38
C ILE A 43 -16.18 -3.23 9.62
N GLY A 44 -17.17 -2.64 10.30
CA GLY A 44 -17.84 -3.25 11.44
C GLY A 44 -18.57 -4.54 11.06
N GLU A 45 -19.33 -4.51 9.98
CA GLU A 45 -19.99 -5.69 9.41
C GLU A 45 -18.99 -6.78 9.06
N TRP A 46 -17.86 -6.40 8.44
CA TRP A 46 -16.76 -7.31 8.13
C TRP A 46 -16.18 -7.98 9.39
N ARG A 47 -15.95 -7.21 10.46
CA ARG A 47 -15.47 -7.74 11.75
C ARG A 47 -16.47 -8.72 12.35
N VAL A 48 -17.77 -8.40 12.29
CA VAL A 48 -18.83 -9.27 12.82
C VAL A 48 -18.96 -10.55 12.00
N LEU A 49 -18.91 -10.47 10.67
CA LEU A 49 -18.91 -11.63 9.76
C LEU A 49 -17.67 -12.51 9.96
N HIS A 50 -16.50 -11.89 10.09
CA HIS A 50 -15.27 -12.58 10.41
C HIS A 50 -15.37 -13.31 11.76
N LEU A 51 -15.83 -12.64 12.81
CA LEU A 51 -16.06 -13.26 14.13
C LEU A 51 -17.12 -14.37 14.08
N ARG A 52 -18.18 -14.21 13.27
CA ARG A 52 -19.23 -15.21 13.09
C ARG A 52 -18.70 -16.47 12.39
N ASN A 53 -17.89 -16.31 11.35
CA ASN A 53 -17.35 -17.42 10.56
C ASN A 53 -16.13 -18.10 11.22
N HIS A 54 -15.46 -17.42 12.15
CA HIS A 54 -14.28 -17.94 12.87
C HIS A 54 -14.57 -18.27 14.35
N ARG A 55 -15.85 -18.48 14.73
CA ARG A 55 -16.31 -18.89 16.07
C ARG A 55 -15.94 -20.33 16.47
N ARG A 56 -14.84 -20.88 15.95
CA ARG A 56 -14.23 -22.13 16.44
C ARG A 56 -12.88 -21.88 17.11
N PHE A 57 -12.86 -20.97 18.09
CA PHE A 57 -11.93 -21.10 19.20
C PHE A 57 -12.75 -21.51 20.42
N ARG A 58 -12.72 -22.81 20.75
CA ARG A 58 -13.07 -23.25 22.11
C ARG A 58 -12.06 -22.62 23.06
N LEU A 59 -12.55 -21.89 24.05
CA LEU A 59 -11.84 -21.72 25.31
C LEU A 59 -11.62 -23.13 25.88
N VAL A 60 -10.37 -23.59 25.90
CA VAL A 60 -10.00 -24.74 26.73
C VAL A 60 -9.73 -24.18 28.13
N PRO A 61 -10.49 -24.58 29.16
CA PRO A 61 -10.19 -24.19 30.53
C PRO A 61 -9.01 -25.04 31.04
N ASN A 62 -8.07 -24.37 31.70
CA ASN A 62 -7.11 -24.85 32.70
C ASN A 62 -6.67 -26.33 32.62
N LEU A 63 -5.42 -26.55 32.22
CA LEU A 63 -4.60 -27.63 32.79
C LEU A 63 -3.24 -27.07 33.20
N GLU A 64 -2.92 -27.28 34.48
CA GLU A 64 -1.63 -27.06 35.12
C GLU A 64 -0.51 -27.95 34.54
N PRO A 65 0.77 -27.60 34.77
CA PRO A 65 1.88 -28.13 33.99
C PRO A 65 2.36 -29.47 34.53
N SER A 66 2.60 -30.43 33.63
CA SER A 66 3.40 -31.61 34.00
C SER A 66 4.40 -31.99 32.89
N HIS A 67 5.65 -32.05 33.35
CA HIS A 67 6.81 -32.81 32.89
C HIS A 67 7.43 -32.58 31.50
N GLU A 68 8.66 -32.04 31.58
CA GLU A 68 9.71 -32.11 30.57
C GLU A 68 9.86 -33.52 29.99
N TYR A 69 9.75 -33.62 28.66
CA TYR A 69 10.46 -34.61 27.88
C TYR A 69 11.30 -33.90 26.82
N LYS A 70 12.61 -33.94 27.02
CA LYS A 70 13.62 -33.58 26.02
C LYS A 70 13.47 -34.50 24.82
N THR A 71 13.12 -33.94 23.66
CA THR A 71 13.37 -34.59 22.37
C THR A 71 14.04 -33.58 21.45
N ASN A 72 15.29 -33.90 21.09
CA ASN A 72 16.02 -33.21 20.04
C ASN A 72 15.33 -33.51 18.71
N PHE A 73 14.58 -32.56 18.17
CA PHE A 73 14.17 -32.56 16.77
C PHE A 73 14.79 -31.34 16.09
N SER A 74 15.77 -31.62 15.23
CA SER A 74 16.18 -30.72 14.16
C SER A 74 14.95 -30.37 13.31
N GLU A 75 14.53 -29.11 13.32
CA GLU A 75 13.51 -28.60 12.40
C GLU A 75 13.98 -28.83 10.95
N PRO A 76 13.20 -29.52 10.10
CA PRO A 76 13.46 -29.48 8.67
C PRO A 76 13.13 -28.07 8.17
N SER A 77 14.09 -27.46 7.49
CA SER A 77 13.84 -26.30 6.63
C SER A 77 12.69 -26.59 5.68
N PRO A 78 11.80 -25.63 5.35
CA PRO A 78 10.82 -25.84 4.31
C PRO A 78 11.57 -25.95 2.98
N THR A 79 11.78 -27.19 2.54
CA THR A 79 12.20 -27.49 1.19
C THR A 79 11.12 -26.97 0.24
N LEU A 80 11.56 -26.19 -0.76
CA LEU A 80 10.78 -25.96 -1.98
C LEU A 80 10.22 -27.30 -2.46
N PRO A 81 8.95 -27.40 -2.86
CA PRO A 81 8.41 -28.65 -3.37
C PRO A 81 9.17 -29.03 -4.65
N SER A 82 10.12 -29.95 -4.50
CA SER A 82 10.68 -30.73 -5.58
C SER A 82 9.69 -31.84 -5.89
N ASN A 83 8.78 -31.57 -6.83
CA ASN A 83 8.16 -32.61 -7.64
C ASN A 83 8.01 -32.10 -9.07
N GLY A 84 8.67 -32.79 -9.99
CA GLY A 84 8.62 -32.57 -11.44
C GLY A 84 7.25 -32.93 -12.02
N GLY A 85 6.24 -32.12 -11.70
CA GLY A 85 5.12 -31.84 -12.58
C GLY A 85 5.21 -30.38 -12.92
N SER A 86 5.12 -30.01 -14.20
CA SER A 86 4.95 -28.61 -14.58
C SER A 86 3.66 -28.12 -13.96
N LEU A 87 3.73 -27.50 -12.77
CA LEU A 87 2.63 -26.78 -12.17
C LEU A 87 2.41 -25.57 -13.07
N LEU A 88 1.59 -25.74 -14.09
CA LEU A 88 1.25 -24.69 -15.02
C LEU A 88 0.65 -23.54 -14.21
N VAL A 89 1.38 -22.43 -14.13
CA VAL A 89 0.98 -21.25 -13.37
C VAL A 89 0.07 -20.42 -14.25
N TYR A 90 -1.20 -20.33 -13.86
CA TYR A 90 -2.22 -19.56 -14.57
C TYR A 90 -2.81 -18.43 -13.74
N ASP A 91 -2.66 -18.48 -12.41
CA ASP A 91 -3.25 -17.46 -11.52
C ASP A 91 -2.58 -16.12 -11.79
N LYS A 92 -3.39 -15.10 -12.09
CA LYS A 92 -2.88 -13.76 -12.40
C LYS A 92 -2.25 -13.09 -11.20
N ASP A 93 -2.80 -13.33 -10.02
CA ASP A 93 -2.36 -12.77 -8.76
C ASP A 93 -2.66 -13.72 -7.59
N CYS A 94 -2.36 -13.27 -6.37
CA CYS A 94 -2.60 -14.05 -5.17
C CYS A 94 -4.09 -14.24 -4.86
N SER A 95 -4.98 -13.39 -5.39
CA SER A 95 -6.43 -13.47 -5.16
C SER A 95 -7.05 -14.62 -5.93
N GLU A 96 -6.71 -14.78 -7.22
CA GLU A 96 -7.14 -15.94 -8.02
C GLU A 96 -6.60 -17.26 -7.41
N LEU A 97 -5.33 -17.27 -6.98
CA LEU A 97 -4.73 -18.41 -6.29
C LEU A 97 -5.47 -18.74 -4.99
N TYR A 98 -5.81 -17.74 -4.20
CA TYR A 98 -6.50 -17.92 -2.93
C TYR A 98 -7.94 -18.41 -3.15
N ASP A 99 -8.65 -17.92 -4.16
CA ASP A 99 -9.99 -18.44 -4.47
C ASP A 99 -9.97 -19.89 -4.92
N ARG A 100 -8.95 -20.28 -5.67
CA ARG A 100 -8.82 -21.65 -6.17
C ARG A 100 -8.40 -22.66 -5.10
N LEU A 101 -7.44 -22.30 -4.23
CA LEU A 101 -6.78 -23.26 -3.34
C LEU A 101 -6.87 -22.92 -1.84
N LYS A 102 -7.21 -21.68 -1.49
CA LYS A 102 -7.14 -21.13 -0.12
C LYS A 102 -5.84 -21.54 0.63
N PRO A 103 -4.64 -21.36 0.02
CA PRO A 103 -3.41 -21.83 0.63
C PRO A 103 -3.00 -20.94 1.82
N SER A 104 -1.99 -21.38 2.58
CA SER A 104 -1.35 -20.56 3.61
C SER A 104 -0.54 -19.41 3.02
N SER A 105 -0.19 -18.40 3.81
CA SER A 105 0.74 -17.34 3.40
C SER A 105 2.11 -17.91 3.01
N GLY A 106 2.71 -17.38 1.95
CA GLY A 106 3.98 -17.91 1.43
C GLY A 106 4.36 -17.33 0.08
N PHE A 107 5.47 -17.80 -0.47
CA PHE A 107 5.89 -17.43 -1.82
C PHE A 107 5.26 -18.36 -2.85
N TYR A 108 4.65 -17.76 -3.87
CA TYR A 108 3.98 -18.45 -4.97
C TYR A 108 4.36 -17.80 -6.29
N ARG A 109 4.31 -18.58 -7.37
CA ARG A 109 4.44 -18.02 -8.73
C ARG A 109 3.06 -17.59 -9.21
N ILE A 110 3.01 -16.43 -9.86
CA ILE A 110 1.81 -15.91 -10.53
C ILE A 110 2.16 -15.54 -11.98
N LYS A 111 1.15 -15.46 -12.83
CA LYS A 111 1.29 -15.11 -14.25
C LYS A 111 0.23 -14.08 -14.65
N PRO A 112 0.44 -12.78 -14.35
CA PRO A 112 -0.57 -11.74 -14.59
C PRO A 112 -1.00 -11.60 -16.07
N LYS A 113 -0.04 -11.78 -17.00
CA LYS A 113 -0.29 -11.70 -18.45
C LYS A 113 0.19 -12.99 -19.11
N GLN A 114 -0.63 -13.55 -19.99
CA GLN A 114 -0.33 -14.84 -20.67
C GLN A 114 0.97 -14.78 -21.49
N SER A 115 1.30 -13.60 -22.02
CA SER A 115 2.48 -13.33 -22.83
C SER A 115 3.77 -13.14 -22.03
N LEU A 116 3.71 -13.09 -20.70
CA LEU A 116 4.87 -12.87 -19.83
C LEU A 116 5.23 -14.14 -19.05
N GLU A 117 6.48 -14.26 -18.64
CA GLU A 117 6.94 -15.36 -17.78
C GLU A 117 6.37 -15.21 -16.36
N PRO A 118 6.00 -16.33 -15.68
CA PRO A 118 5.56 -16.29 -14.30
C PRO A 118 6.69 -15.86 -13.35
N PHE A 119 6.38 -14.97 -12.41
CA PHE A 119 7.33 -14.50 -11.39
C PHE A 119 6.86 -14.82 -9.97
N LEU A 120 7.81 -14.79 -9.03
CA LEU A 120 7.59 -15.15 -7.63
C LEU A 120 7.08 -13.93 -6.84
N VAL A 121 6.02 -14.12 -6.06
CA VAL A 121 5.45 -13.12 -5.15
C VAL A 121 5.21 -13.71 -3.78
N TYR A 122 5.21 -12.87 -2.75
CA TYR A 122 4.68 -13.28 -1.46
C TYR A 122 3.16 -13.04 -1.45
N CYS A 123 2.39 -14.12 -1.29
CA CYS A 123 0.97 -14.04 -1.04
C CYS A 123 0.71 -14.01 0.46
N ASP A 124 0.13 -12.90 0.91
CA ASP A 124 -0.39 -12.78 2.26
C ASP A 124 -1.85 -13.25 2.28
N MET A 125 -2.05 -14.43 2.88
CA MET A 125 -3.33 -15.09 2.97
C MET A 125 -4.05 -14.80 4.31
N GLU A 126 -3.47 -13.92 5.14
CA GLU A 126 -4.12 -13.35 6.32
C GLU A 126 -5.05 -12.19 5.92
N ASP A 127 -5.84 -11.65 6.86
CA ASP A 127 -6.72 -10.48 6.63
C ASP A 127 -7.65 -10.61 5.40
N GLY A 128 -8.36 -11.73 5.30
CA GLY A 128 -9.28 -12.03 4.19
C GLY A 128 -8.60 -12.64 2.96
N GLY A 129 -7.28 -12.76 2.99
CA GLY A 129 -6.46 -13.49 2.03
C GLY A 129 -6.40 -12.90 0.62
N GLY A 130 -5.54 -13.49 -0.22
CA GLY A 130 -5.39 -13.10 -1.61
C GLY A 130 -4.62 -11.79 -1.83
N TRP A 131 -3.80 -11.35 -0.88
CA TRP A 131 -2.99 -10.14 -1.04
C TRP A 131 -1.65 -10.45 -1.70
N THR A 132 -1.32 -9.74 -2.78
CA THR A 132 0.02 -9.78 -3.39
C THR A 132 0.90 -8.69 -2.79
N VAL A 133 1.98 -9.06 -2.09
CA VAL A 133 2.88 -8.09 -1.44
C VAL A 133 3.92 -7.58 -2.45
N ILE A 134 4.01 -6.26 -2.59
CA ILE A 134 4.95 -5.58 -3.51
C ILE A 134 6.17 -4.97 -2.78
N GLN A 135 6.02 -4.68 -1.49
CA GLN A 135 7.11 -4.19 -0.64
C GLN A 135 6.96 -4.73 0.77
N LYS A 136 8.08 -5.08 1.40
CA LYS A 136 8.10 -5.49 2.81
C LYS A 136 9.36 -5.05 3.55
N ARG A 137 9.17 -4.42 4.72
CA ARG A 137 10.21 -4.12 5.73
C ARG A 137 9.85 -4.76 7.06
N ILE A 138 10.82 -5.36 7.75
CA ILE A 138 10.60 -6.09 9.01
C ILE A 138 11.82 -6.14 9.94
N ASN A 139 13.04 -6.05 9.41
CA ASN A 139 14.26 -6.32 10.18
C ASN A 139 15.48 -5.48 9.79
N GLY A 140 15.43 -4.72 8.70
CA GLY A 140 16.52 -3.87 8.21
C GLY A 140 17.74 -4.63 7.71
N LYS A 141 17.57 -5.86 7.19
CA LYS A 141 18.68 -6.66 6.63
C LYS A 141 18.98 -6.33 5.18
N ILE A 142 17.99 -5.87 4.44
CA ILE A 142 18.16 -5.49 3.03
C ILE A 142 18.37 -3.99 2.93
N ASP A 143 19.40 -3.61 2.18
CA ASP A 143 19.63 -2.21 1.82
C ASP A 143 18.69 -1.80 0.70
N PHE A 144 17.91 -0.74 0.95
CA PHE A 144 16.97 -0.14 0.01
C PHE A 144 17.57 1.08 -0.70
N ASN A 145 18.80 1.51 -0.36
CA ASN A 145 19.49 2.56 -1.12
C ASN A 145 20.07 2.00 -2.43
N ARG A 146 19.18 1.69 -3.37
CA ARG A 146 19.50 1.04 -4.64
C ARG A 146 19.38 1.97 -5.84
N ASN A 147 19.98 1.55 -6.95
CA ASN A 147 19.92 2.26 -8.22
C ASN A 147 18.60 1.99 -8.97
N TRP A 148 18.42 2.64 -10.13
CA TRP A 148 17.22 2.51 -10.95
C TRP A 148 16.95 1.07 -11.39
N GLU A 149 17.99 0.39 -11.87
CA GLU A 149 17.87 -0.96 -12.44
C GLU A 149 17.49 -2.00 -11.38
N ASP A 150 18.02 -1.88 -10.17
CA ASP A 150 17.63 -2.69 -9.03
C ASP A 150 16.16 -2.45 -8.66
N TYR A 151 15.71 -1.19 -8.62
CA TYR A 151 14.31 -0.86 -8.32
C TYR A 151 13.36 -1.30 -9.42
N LYS A 152 13.79 -1.26 -10.68
CA LYS A 152 13.06 -1.75 -11.84
C LYS A 152 12.83 -3.26 -11.75
N SER A 153 13.90 -4.03 -11.60
CA SER A 153 13.88 -5.49 -11.60
C SER A 153 13.41 -6.11 -10.28
N GLY A 154 13.61 -5.41 -9.17
CA GLY A 154 13.33 -5.88 -7.82
C GLY A 154 14.56 -6.42 -7.10
N PHE A 155 14.52 -6.39 -5.77
CA PHE A 155 15.63 -6.84 -4.93
C PHE A 155 15.15 -7.33 -3.56
N GLY A 156 16.05 -7.98 -2.83
CA GLY A 156 15.78 -8.54 -1.51
C GLY A 156 15.77 -10.06 -1.52
N ASN A 157 15.17 -10.65 -0.49
CA ASN A 157 15.10 -12.09 -0.34
C ASN A 157 13.65 -12.57 -0.50
N PHE A 158 13.48 -13.70 -1.18
CA PHE A 158 12.17 -14.30 -1.48
C PHE A 158 12.10 -15.75 -0.98
N GLN A 159 12.63 -16.02 0.21
CA GLN A 159 12.78 -17.38 0.75
C GLN A 159 11.89 -17.62 1.98
N SER A 160 11.72 -16.61 2.83
CA SER A 160 11.02 -16.70 4.10
C SER A 160 10.05 -15.55 4.32
N SER A 161 9.01 -15.79 5.11
CA SER A 161 8.09 -14.73 5.57
C SER A 161 8.78 -13.63 6.38
N LYS A 162 10.02 -13.85 6.85
CA LYS A 162 10.84 -12.87 7.58
C LYS A 162 11.74 -12.01 6.67
N ASP A 163 11.64 -12.18 5.36
CA ASP A 163 12.45 -11.45 4.41
C ASP A 163 11.91 -10.05 4.11
N GLU A 164 12.81 -9.20 3.62
CA GLU A 164 12.52 -7.88 3.10
C GLU A 164 12.78 -7.89 1.60
N PHE A 165 11.95 -7.17 0.86
CA PHE A 165 12.08 -7.08 -0.58
C PHE A 165 11.33 -5.88 -1.14
N TRP A 166 11.74 -5.51 -2.36
CA TRP A 166 10.99 -4.72 -3.32
C TRP A 166 10.73 -5.62 -4.53
N LEU A 167 9.47 -5.80 -4.91
CA LEU A 167 9.10 -6.75 -5.98
C LEU A 167 9.66 -6.36 -7.35
N GLY A 168 9.92 -5.07 -7.55
CA GLY A 168 10.32 -4.49 -8.84
C GLY A 168 9.22 -3.61 -9.41
N ASN A 169 9.62 -2.49 -10.00
CA ASN A 169 8.69 -1.54 -10.60
C ASN A 169 8.01 -2.15 -11.85
N ASP A 170 8.72 -2.96 -12.63
CA ASP A 170 8.14 -3.65 -13.80
C ASP A 170 7.01 -4.59 -13.38
N HIS A 171 7.26 -5.45 -12.39
CA HIS A 171 6.24 -6.35 -11.84
C HIS A 171 5.08 -5.58 -11.20
N SER A 172 5.37 -4.48 -10.48
CA SER A 172 4.34 -3.65 -9.86
C SER A 172 3.46 -2.97 -10.90
N HIS A 173 4.04 -2.43 -11.97
CA HIS A 173 3.32 -1.87 -13.10
C HIS A 173 2.40 -2.92 -13.74
N ILE A 174 2.93 -4.12 -14.03
CA ILE A 174 2.13 -5.21 -14.62
C ILE A 174 0.90 -5.53 -13.77
N LEU A 175 1.05 -5.60 -12.44
CA LEU A 175 -0.03 -5.91 -11.51
C LEU A 175 -1.04 -4.76 -11.33
N LEU A 176 -0.59 -3.51 -11.42
CA LEU A 176 -1.39 -2.32 -11.08
C LEU A 176 -1.93 -1.57 -12.30
N SER A 177 -1.50 -1.93 -13.52
CA SER A 177 -1.81 -1.18 -14.76
C SER A 177 -3.30 -1.12 -15.11
N ASP A 178 -4.08 -2.14 -14.79
CA ASP A 178 -5.51 -2.21 -15.15
C ASP A 178 -6.39 -1.28 -14.30
N GLY A 179 -5.85 -0.73 -13.21
CA GLY A 179 -6.48 0.38 -12.50
C GLY A 179 -7.66 0.05 -11.59
N ASP A 180 -8.03 -1.24 -11.47
CA ASP A 180 -9.06 -1.77 -10.59
C ASP A 180 -8.44 -2.49 -9.39
N ASN A 181 -7.49 -1.82 -8.71
CA ASN A 181 -6.74 -2.37 -7.60
C ASN A 181 -6.86 -1.50 -6.34
N VAL A 182 -6.94 -2.16 -5.20
CA VAL A 182 -6.76 -1.54 -3.88
C VAL A 182 -5.39 -1.92 -3.34
N VAL A 183 -4.61 -0.92 -2.92
CA VAL A 183 -3.39 -1.13 -2.15
C VAL A 183 -3.65 -0.90 -0.68
N LYS A 184 -3.32 -1.90 0.13
CA LYS A 184 -3.26 -1.82 1.60
C LYS A 184 -1.81 -1.66 2.02
N ILE A 185 -1.56 -0.68 2.89
CA ILE A 185 -0.28 -0.44 3.52
C ILE A 185 -0.43 -0.75 5.00
N ASP A 186 0.22 -1.81 5.46
CA ASP A 186 0.30 -2.18 6.88
C ASP A 186 1.52 -1.54 7.52
N LEU A 187 1.33 -0.96 8.70
CA LEU A 187 2.35 -0.25 9.46
C LEU A 187 2.40 -0.77 10.90
N MET A 188 3.59 -0.90 11.46
CA MET A 188 3.80 -1.27 12.86
C MET A 188 4.93 -0.48 13.49
N ASP A 189 4.69 0.03 14.70
CA ASP A 189 5.69 0.73 15.49
C ASP A 189 6.52 -0.24 16.37
N TRP A 190 7.49 0.29 17.12
CA TRP A 190 8.37 -0.54 17.94
C TRP A 190 7.70 -1.12 19.20
N ASN A 191 6.58 -0.54 19.61
CA ASN A 191 5.73 -1.02 20.71
C ASN A 191 4.71 -2.06 20.24
N GLY A 192 4.68 -2.40 18.94
CA GLY A 192 3.75 -3.37 18.36
C GLY A 192 2.37 -2.79 18.04
N VAL A 193 2.17 -1.48 18.18
CA VAL A 193 0.94 -0.81 17.74
C VAL A 193 0.91 -0.85 16.22
N LYS A 194 -0.24 -1.25 15.67
CA LYS A 194 -0.46 -1.35 14.22
C LYS A 194 -1.33 -0.21 13.74
N SER A 195 -1.10 0.20 12.49
CA SER A 195 -2.00 1.08 11.74
C SER A 195 -2.02 0.64 10.28
N TYR A 196 -2.95 1.17 9.49
CA TYR A 196 -3.08 0.83 8.09
C TYR A 196 -3.63 1.99 7.26
N ALA A 197 -3.32 1.96 5.97
CA ALA A 197 -3.86 2.84 4.94
C ALA A 197 -4.31 2.02 3.73
N PHE A 198 -5.44 2.39 3.15
CA PHE A 198 -5.96 1.87 1.89
C PHE A 198 -5.99 2.99 0.87
N TYR A 199 -5.63 2.65 -0.37
CA TYR A 199 -5.74 3.54 -1.52
C TYR A 199 -6.41 2.77 -2.66
N GLU A 200 -7.53 3.29 -3.13
CA GLU A 200 -8.26 2.77 -4.29
C GLU A 200 -7.61 3.23 -5.60
N ASN A 201 -7.92 2.55 -6.71
CA ASN A 201 -7.44 2.87 -8.06
C ASN A 201 -5.93 3.14 -8.12
N PHE A 202 -5.17 2.38 -7.34
CA PHE A 202 -3.73 2.53 -7.25
C PHE A 202 -3.08 2.02 -8.53
N ARG A 203 -2.29 2.86 -9.19
CA ARG A 203 -1.68 2.63 -10.49
C ARG A 203 -0.22 3.06 -10.46
N VAL A 204 0.62 2.28 -11.14
CA VAL A 204 2.01 2.61 -11.41
C VAL A 204 2.15 2.58 -12.93
N SER A 205 2.59 3.70 -13.52
CA SER A 205 2.85 3.77 -14.96
C SER A 205 4.02 2.86 -15.38
N ASP A 206 4.27 2.75 -16.68
CA ASP A 206 5.42 2.02 -17.20
C ASP A 206 6.73 2.82 -17.03
N GLU A 207 7.84 2.27 -17.51
CA GLU A 207 9.14 2.95 -17.46
C GLU A 207 9.18 4.24 -18.30
N ASN A 208 8.40 4.33 -19.39
CA ASN A 208 8.39 5.51 -20.26
C ASN A 208 7.87 6.76 -19.54
N ASP A 209 6.96 6.58 -18.57
CA ASP A 209 6.53 7.62 -17.64
C ASP A 209 7.17 7.46 -16.24
N ASN A 210 8.35 6.85 -16.18
CA ASN A 210 9.18 6.72 -14.98
C ASN A 210 8.41 6.13 -13.77
N TYR A 211 7.57 5.13 -14.01
CA TYR A 211 6.77 4.45 -12.99
C TYR A 211 5.93 5.40 -12.13
N ARG A 212 5.37 6.46 -12.74
CA ARG A 212 4.55 7.45 -12.04
C ARG A 212 3.44 6.80 -11.21
N LEU A 213 3.30 7.28 -9.97
CA LEU A 213 2.25 6.84 -9.07
C LEU A 213 0.96 7.61 -9.30
N HIS A 214 -0.15 6.90 -9.39
CA HIS A 214 -1.48 7.46 -9.24
C HIS A 214 -2.29 6.65 -8.23
N TYR A 215 -3.16 7.31 -7.49
CA TYR A 215 -4.15 6.65 -6.66
C TYR A 215 -5.38 7.52 -6.49
N GLY A 216 -6.49 6.87 -6.15
CA GLY A 216 -7.78 7.48 -5.87
C GLY A 216 -7.99 7.71 -4.37
N MET A 217 -9.13 7.24 -3.86
CA MET A 217 -9.57 7.59 -2.51
C MET A 217 -8.76 6.87 -1.43
N TYR A 218 -8.47 7.62 -0.37
CA TYR A 218 -7.87 7.10 0.85
C TYR A 218 -8.93 6.63 1.85
N SER A 219 -8.62 5.56 2.58
CA SER A 219 -9.25 5.23 3.85
C SER A 219 -8.24 4.56 4.80
N GLY A 220 -8.45 4.63 6.11
CA GLY A 220 -7.57 3.96 7.07
C GLY A 220 -7.42 4.68 8.39
N GLN A 221 -6.52 4.16 9.22
CA GLN A 221 -6.22 4.68 10.56
C GLN A 221 -4.84 5.35 10.64
N ALA A 222 -4.01 5.24 9.60
CA ALA A 222 -2.65 5.80 9.58
C ALA A 222 -2.60 7.30 9.20
N GLY A 223 -3.74 7.90 8.82
CA GLY A 223 -3.78 9.17 8.10
C GLY A 223 -3.25 9.04 6.66
N ASP A 224 -3.62 9.99 5.82
CA ASP A 224 -3.28 10.04 4.40
C ASP A 224 -1.92 10.73 4.18
N ALA A 225 -0.84 10.00 4.44
CA ALA A 225 0.50 10.54 4.21
C ALA A 225 0.87 10.59 2.72
N LEU A 226 0.26 9.77 1.86
CA LEU A 226 0.59 9.83 0.43
C LEU A 226 0.10 11.13 -0.20
N SER A 227 -1.01 11.71 0.28
CA SER A 227 -1.50 13.01 -0.17
C SER A 227 -0.67 14.19 0.31
N GLY A 228 0.30 13.97 1.20
CA GLY A 228 1.02 15.04 1.89
C GLY A 228 0.34 15.53 3.17
N GLY A 229 -0.68 14.81 3.68
CA GLY A 229 -1.38 15.19 4.92
C GLY A 229 -2.47 16.23 4.71
N SER A 230 -2.85 16.97 5.77
CA SER A 230 -3.97 17.92 5.75
C SER A 230 -3.57 19.37 5.48
N ASN A 231 -2.27 19.68 5.48
CA ASN A 231 -1.77 21.03 5.27
C ASN A 231 -1.52 21.28 3.76
N MET A 232 -2.08 22.36 3.20
CA MET A 232 -1.89 22.72 1.78
C MET A 232 -0.42 22.80 1.35
N VAL A 233 0.46 23.32 2.22
CA VAL A 233 1.89 23.44 1.91
C VAL A 233 2.52 22.05 1.79
N GLU A 234 2.22 21.16 2.73
CA GLU A 234 2.72 19.79 2.71
C GLU A 234 2.11 18.99 1.55
N GLN A 235 0.83 19.19 1.22
CA GLN A 235 0.22 18.58 0.04
C GLN A 235 0.95 18.98 -1.24
N TRP A 236 1.27 20.27 -1.39
CA TRP A 236 2.01 20.75 -2.57
C TRP A 236 3.41 20.15 -2.67
N SER A 237 4.16 20.11 -1.56
CA SER A 237 5.58 19.72 -1.56
C SER A 237 5.84 18.24 -1.26
N ALA A 238 4.89 17.51 -0.69
CA ALA A 238 5.12 16.18 -0.13
C ALA A 238 4.09 15.14 -0.59
N SER A 239 3.08 15.54 -1.38
CA SER A 239 2.19 14.58 -2.04
C SER A 239 2.94 13.74 -3.06
N HIS A 240 2.60 12.45 -3.06
CA HIS A 240 3.17 11.43 -3.94
C HIS A 240 2.25 11.16 -5.15
N ASN A 241 1.00 11.67 -5.15
CA ASN A 241 0.09 11.45 -6.27
C ASN A 241 0.58 12.18 -7.51
N GLY A 242 0.73 11.46 -8.61
CA GLY A 242 1.29 11.95 -9.85
C GLY A 242 2.82 12.14 -9.82
N MET A 243 3.53 11.72 -8.78
CA MET A 243 5.00 11.81 -8.77
C MET A 243 5.63 10.66 -9.54
N GLN A 244 6.71 10.98 -10.27
CA GLN A 244 7.56 9.98 -10.91
C GLN A 244 8.45 9.30 -9.87
N PHE A 245 8.87 8.08 -10.16
CA PHE A 245 9.81 7.38 -9.30
C PHE A 245 11.21 7.96 -9.47
N SER A 246 11.95 8.11 -8.37
CA SER A 246 13.34 8.58 -8.38
C SER A 246 14.22 7.63 -7.57
N THR A 247 15.46 7.47 -8.01
CA THR A 247 16.53 6.72 -7.33
C THR A 247 17.78 7.58 -7.25
N GLN A 248 18.80 7.14 -6.52
CA GLN A 248 20.04 7.91 -6.33
C GLN A 248 20.78 8.26 -7.65
N ASP A 249 20.52 7.51 -8.72
CA ASP A 249 21.12 7.63 -10.05
C ASP A 249 20.15 8.14 -11.13
N LYS A 250 18.85 8.27 -10.83
CA LYS A 250 17.85 8.87 -11.72
C LYS A 250 16.90 9.77 -10.95
N ASP A 251 17.04 11.06 -11.16
CA ASP A 251 16.27 12.08 -10.47
C ASP A 251 15.09 12.57 -11.32
N HIS A 252 13.88 12.29 -10.85
CA HIS A 252 12.62 12.77 -11.41
C HIS A 252 11.76 13.47 -10.34
N ASP A 253 12.37 13.90 -9.23
CA ASP A 253 11.67 14.60 -8.16
C ASP A 253 11.51 16.10 -8.49
N ARG A 254 10.84 16.85 -7.60
CA ARG A 254 10.55 18.29 -7.79
C ARG A 254 11.49 19.17 -6.98
N TYR A 255 12.55 18.62 -6.41
CA TYR A 255 13.49 19.34 -5.57
C TYR A 255 14.66 19.91 -6.39
N LEU A 256 14.43 21.06 -7.02
CA LEU A 256 15.40 21.72 -7.92
C LEU A 256 16.79 22.02 -7.33
N GLN A 257 16.95 22.05 -6.00
CA GLN A 257 18.22 22.39 -5.34
C GLN A 257 19.07 21.16 -5.00
N GLY A 258 18.56 19.94 -5.19
CA GLY A 258 19.23 18.72 -4.78
C GLY A 258 18.56 17.48 -5.36
N SER A 259 18.61 16.38 -4.62
CA SER A 259 17.94 15.14 -5.00
C SER A 259 17.41 14.45 -3.75
N CYS A 260 16.10 14.25 -3.71
CA CYS A 260 15.42 13.62 -2.58
C CYS A 260 15.90 12.18 -2.38
N ALA A 261 16.15 11.43 -3.45
CA ALA A 261 16.66 10.06 -3.35
C ALA A 261 18.07 10.01 -2.74
N LEU A 262 18.93 10.98 -3.05
CA LEU A 262 20.26 11.09 -2.45
C LEU A 262 20.22 11.43 -0.95
N GLU A 263 19.32 12.31 -0.53
CA GLU A 263 19.16 12.68 0.88
C GLU A 263 18.48 11.56 1.69
N ASN A 264 17.46 10.94 1.10
CA ASN A 264 16.57 9.98 1.77
C ASN A 264 16.99 8.51 1.66
N LYS A 265 18.06 8.21 0.92
CA LYS A 265 18.72 6.89 0.87
C LYS A 265 17.78 5.73 0.51
N GLY A 266 16.95 5.94 -0.50
CA GLY A 266 16.04 4.92 -1.03
C GLY A 266 15.31 5.45 -2.25
N GLY A 267 14.85 4.55 -3.12
CA GLY A 267 14.01 4.89 -4.27
C GLY A 267 12.55 5.04 -3.87
N TRP A 268 11.89 6.08 -4.36
CA TRP A 268 10.49 6.40 -4.02
C TRP A 268 9.86 7.37 -5.02
N TRP A 269 8.55 7.56 -4.92
CA TRP A 269 7.80 8.60 -5.62
C TRP A 269 7.98 9.95 -4.93
N TYR A 270 9.20 10.49 -4.97
CA TYR A 270 9.52 11.75 -4.30
C TYR A 270 8.93 12.97 -5.01
N ASN A 271 8.56 13.97 -4.21
CA ASN A 271 8.20 15.32 -4.61
C ASN A 271 9.30 16.29 -4.12
N ARG A 272 9.10 16.98 -2.99
CA ARG A 272 10.04 17.89 -2.33
C ARG A 272 9.95 17.83 -0.78
N CYS A 273 10.25 16.72 -0.12
CA CYS A 273 10.60 15.41 -0.69
C CYS A 273 9.48 14.40 -0.48
N HIS A 274 9.00 14.21 0.74
CA HIS A 274 7.99 13.20 1.05
C HIS A 274 7.28 13.52 2.36
N ALA A 275 6.08 12.96 2.51
CA ALA A 275 5.36 12.86 3.79
C ALA A 275 5.33 11.40 4.29
N ALA A 276 5.78 10.45 3.47
CA ALA A 276 5.95 9.05 3.81
C ALA A 276 7.12 8.49 3.00
N ASN A 277 7.94 7.66 3.62
CA ASN A 277 9.03 6.98 2.94
C ASN A 277 9.17 5.58 3.51
N LEU A 278 8.58 4.58 2.85
CA LEU A 278 8.64 3.19 3.32
C LEU A 278 9.96 2.51 2.89
N ASN A 279 10.70 3.12 1.97
CA ASN A 279 11.95 2.62 1.41
C ASN A 279 13.18 3.26 2.04
N GLY A 280 13.01 4.18 2.99
CA GLY A 280 14.10 4.84 3.69
C GLY A 280 14.97 3.90 4.52
N ARG A 281 15.97 4.49 5.15
CA ARG A 281 16.90 3.80 6.03
C ARG A 281 16.19 3.23 7.24
N TYR A 282 16.50 1.98 7.57
CA TYR A 282 15.89 1.29 8.69
C TYR A 282 16.58 1.67 10.01
N TYR A 283 16.00 2.59 10.78
CA TYR A 283 16.48 2.93 12.12
C TYR A 283 15.82 2.05 13.18
N ARG A 284 16.64 1.33 13.95
CA ARG A 284 16.16 0.46 15.03
C ARG A 284 15.75 1.29 16.23
N GLY A 285 14.61 0.96 16.84
CA GLY A 285 14.13 1.59 18.07
C GLY A 285 13.15 2.74 17.89
N GLY A 286 12.85 3.15 16.65
CA GLY A 286 11.83 4.16 16.36
C GLY A 286 12.46 5.52 16.14
N GLU A 287 12.57 6.30 17.21
CA GLU A 287 13.15 7.63 17.18
C GLU A 287 14.60 7.61 16.68
N TYR A 288 14.94 8.55 15.80
CA TYR A 288 16.29 8.66 15.26
C TYR A 288 16.72 10.11 15.08
N LYS A 289 18.04 10.31 15.03
CA LYS A 289 18.67 11.60 14.70
C LYS A 289 19.59 11.38 13.51
N ALA A 290 19.41 12.19 12.48
CA ALA A 290 20.18 12.17 11.25
C ALA A 290 20.16 13.57 10.63
N ASN A 291 20.95 13.77 9.56
CA ASN A 291 20.96 15.04 8.84
C ASN A 291 19.65 15.30 8.08
N TYR A 292 18.95 14.22 7.70
CA TYR A 292 17.69 14.23 6.98
C TYR A 292 16.72 13.25 7.62
N ASP A 293 15.43 13.44 7.39
CA ASP A 293 14.33 12.58 7.82
C ASP A 293 14.17 11.32 6.94
N ASN A 294 15.29 10.62 6.76
CA ASN A 294 15.46 9.53 5.81
C ASN A 294 15.10 8.14 6.34
N GLY A 295 14.29 8.06 7.39
CA GLY A 295 13.85 6.81 8.01
C GLY A 295 12.74 6.09 7.24
N VAL A 296 12.31 4.93 7.75
CA VAL A 296 11.07 4.27 7.28
C VAL A 296 9.87 4.97 7.92
N VAL A 297 9.30 5.99 7.29
CA VAL A 297 8.40 6.94 7.98
C VAL A 297 6.99 7.00 7.38
N TRP A 298 6.03 7.36 8.24
CA TRP A 298 4.66 7.70 7.85
C TRP A 298 4.21 8.94 8.64
N GLY A 299 4.30 10.11 8.01
CA GLY A 299 4.24 11.42 8.67
C GLY A 299 2.95 11.63 9.46
N THR A 300 1.80 11.26 8.89
CA THR A 300 0.49 11.44 9.51
C THR A 300 0.20 10.50 10.69
N TRP A 301 1.12 9.56 11.00
CA TRP A 301 0.95 8.63 12.12
C TRP A 301 2.01 8.81 13.22
N LYS A 302 3.29 8.75 12.87
CA LYS A 302 4.41 8.82 13.85
C LYS A 302 5.35 10.00 13.62
N GLY A 303 5.07 10.85 12.63
CA GLY A 303 5.97 11.91 12.20
C GLY A 303 7.16 11.40 11.39
N LEU A 304 8.00 12.32 10.95
CA LEU A 304 9.12 12.05 10.05
C LEU A 304 10.41 11.63 10.80
N TRP A 305 10.48 11.81 12.12
CA TRP A 305 11.64 11.44 12.94
C TRP A 305 11.45 10.12 13.73
N TYR A 306 10.48 9.29 13.31
CA TYR A 306 10.22 7.97 13.86
C TYR A 306 10.21 6.92 12.75
N SER A 307 11.23 6.05 12.73
CA SER A 307 11.31 4.95 11.78
C SER A 307 10.46 3.76 12.26
N LEU A 308 9.53 3.32 11.43
CA LEU A 308 8.65 2.20 11.69
C LEU A 308 9.41 0.87 11.77
N ARG A 309 8.84 -0.07 12.52
CA ARG A 309 9.41 -1.42 12.72
C ARG A 309 9.02 -2.37 11.61
N ARG A 310 7.77 -2.31 11.14
CA ARG A 310 7.32 -3.14 10.01
C ARG A 310 6.47 -2.34 9.06
N THR A 311 6.66 -2.58 7.79
CA THR A 311 5.83 -2.03 6.71
C THR A 311 5.56 -3.13 5.69
N ALA A 312 4.37 -3.15 5.12
CA ALA A 312 4.09 -3.96 3.95
C ALA A 312 3.14 -3.20 3.03
N MET A 313 3.49 -3.08 1.75
CA MET A 313 2.57 -2.65 0.71
C MET A 313 2.07 -3.88 -0.02
N LYS A 314 0.75 -4.06 -0.08
CA LYS A 314 0.13 -5.22 -0.71
C LYS A 314 -1.12 -4.83 -1.48
N LEU A 315 -1.33 -5.46 -2.62
CA LEU A 315 -2.41 -5.16 -3.56
C LEU A 315 -3.38 -6.33 -3.68
N ARG A 316 -4.60 -6.00 -4.06
CA ARG A 316 -5.65 -6.95 -4.42
C ARG A 316 -6.65 -6.28 -5.37
N PRO A 317 -7.28 -7.01 -6.30
CA PRO A 317 -8.32 -6.45 -7.15
C PRO A 317 -9.48 -5.86 -6.34
N SER A 318 -10.02 -4.72 -6.78
CA SER A 318 -11.17 -4.06 -6.14
C SER A 318 -12.40 -4.96 -6.11
N SER A 319 -12.68 -5.68 -7.19
CA SER A 319 -13.82 -6.62 -7.32
C SER A 319 -13.77 -7.79 -6.32
N TYR A 320 -12.57 -8.16 -5.86
CA TYR A 320 -12.42 -9.19 -4.83
C TYR A 320 -13.04 -8.75 -3.49
N MET A 321 -13.11 -7.44 -3.21
CA MET A 321 -13.83 -6.92 -2.05
C MET A 321 -15.35 -7.11 -2.19
N GLU A 322 -15.89 -6.97 -3.41
CA GLU A 322 -17.33 -7.08 -3.68
C GLU A 322 -17.84 -8.53 -3.65
N ASN A 323 -17.06 -9.50 -4.15
CA ASN A 323 -17.45 -10.91 -4.15
C ASN A 323 -17.50 -11.57 -2.76
N THR A 324 -16.93 -10.94 -1.74
CA THR A 324 -17.16 -11.36 -0.33
C THR A 324 -18.52 -10.92 0.21
N GLY A 325 -19.34 -10.24 -0.60
CA GLY A 325 -20.66 -9.70 -0.26
C GLY A 325 -21.85 -10.20 -1.09
N SER A 326 -21.69 -11.17 -2.00
CA SER A 326 -22.80 -11.64 -2.86
C SER A 326 -22.98 -13.15 -2.85
N GLY A 327 -23.35 -13.68 -1.68
CA GLY A 327 -23.82 -15.07 -1.50
C GLY A 327 -25.29 -15.10 -1.12
N GLY A 328 -26.14 -14.43 -1.91
CA GLY A 328 -27.57 -14.34 -1.69
C GLY A 328 -28.35 -14.94 -2.84
N GLY A 329 -28.44 -16.27 -2.88
CA GLY A 329 -29.41 -16.97 -3.71
C GLY A 329 -29.96 -18.18 -2.95
N PRO A 330 -31.20 -18.12 -2.43
CA PRO A 330 -31.95 -19.32 -2.12
C PRO A 330 -32.81 -19.68 -3.34
N THR A 331 -32.42 -20.74 -4.04
CA THR A 331 -33.37 -21.57 -4.78
C THR A 331 -33.80 -22.73 -3.88
N LEU A 332 -35.12 -22.78 -3.64
CA LEU A 332 -35.97 -23.96 -3.43
C LEU A 332 -35.64 -24.89 -2.23
N ASP A 333 -36.48 -24.82 -1.20
CA ASP A 333 -37.59 -25.78 -0.99
C ASP A 333 -38.72 -25.14 -0.18
#